data_AF-A0A954ZBZ7-F1
#
_entry.id   AF-A0A954ZBZ7-F1
#
_cell.length_a   1.000
_cell.length_b   1.000
_cell.length_c   1.000
_cell.angle_alpha   90.00
_cell.angle_beta   90.00
_cell.angle_gamma   90.00
#
_symmetry.space_group_name_H-M   'P 1'
#
loop_
_entity.id
_entity.type
_entity.pdbx_description
1 polymer ?
#
loop_
_entity_poly.entity_id
_entity_poly.type
_entity_poly.pdbx_seq_one_letter_code
_entity_poly.pdbx_strand_id
1 'polypeptide(L)'
;MPSRNLATIILTLIAWVACAYQASHLRYAAIISHAIGQVTEYYVEPVEHRELFENAMQGMTSGLDENSTFVPPTDFSDLKEDLDQQFGGVGIEVAIDRKSKQILVLSPLVNSPAYRAGVRAGDLIIEIDGQPTAGMPINDSVKLMKGKPGNPVALKIAPYGDSPTQMITIKREQIPVLSIWGDRRLADGSWDYRLVSNPDIAYLRLTTFGEYTADEFAGIYDDLGGKIRGMIIDVRDNPGGLLRSAVAICDYFVDDGTILTVRGRGGVIDDHYAASPENSIVAADLPVVVLVNELSASASEILSACLQDHGRATIVGQRTWGKGTVQRVFPLEGGKSALKFTTDTYWRPSGKNIHRLRRSEEQTEWGVQPLPDDEVEIDTDEKRQQLLHRRIRDIVELEPLDNRDDMPEPDFSFLANPPPPDESRNATDEHPESLPDEPTTSPDQVESESEFTDEPANDTKPGETTRPFDPHAPFVDRQLQRAIEVIDSRQPNVQRRAA
;
A
#
# COMPACT_ATOMS: atom_id res chain seq x y z
N MET A 1 -62.27 31.66 14.36
CA MET A 1 -61.98 31.10 13.02
C MET A 1 -62.58 29.70 12.94
N PRO A 2 -63.17 29.29 11.80
CA PRO A 2 -63.59 27.91 11.60
C PRO A 2 -62.38 26.97 11.76
N SER A 3 -62.55 25.83 12.43
CA SER A 3 -61.49 24.82 12.62
C SER A 3 -60.84 24.38 11.31
N ARG A 4 -61.61 24.35 10.22
CA ARG A 4 -61.13 24.08 8.86
C ARG A 4 -60.09 25.09 8.39
N ASN A 5 -60.29 26.39 8.65
CA ASN A 5 -59.34 27.42 8.24
C ASN A 5 -58.03 27.33 9.03
N LEU A 6 -58.11 26.97 10.32
CA LEU A 6 -56.93 26.76 11.15
C LEU A 6 -56.10 25.56 10.66
N ALA A 7 -56.76 24.45 10.30
CA ALA A 7 -56.10 23.28 9.73
C ALA A 7 -55.40 23.59 8.40
N THR A 8 -56.05 24.36 7.51
CA THR A 8 -55.43 24.78 6.24
C THR A 8 -54.21 25.66 6.48
N ILE A 9 -54.30 26.64 7.40
CA ILE A 9 -53.19 27.53 7.75
C ILE A 9 -52.01 26.73 8.30
N ILE A 10 -52.26 25.77 9.21
CA ILE A 10 -51.21 24.91 9.77
C ILE A 10 -50.56 24.04 8.68
N LEU A 11 -51.34 23.41 7.79
CA LEU A 11 -50.80 22.63 6.67
C LEU A 11 -49.95 23.48 5.73
N THR A 12 -50.39 24.69 5.39
CA THR A 12 -49.61 25.60 4.54
C THR A 12 -48.34 26.07 5.24
N LEU A 13 -48.37 26.29 6.56
CA LEU A 13 -47.20 26.67 7.34
C LEU A 13 -46.19 25.52 7.40
N ILE A 14 -46.65 24.28 7.62
CA ILE A 14 -45.79 23.08 7.62
C ILE A 14 -45.15 22.88 6.24
N ALA A 15 -45.92 22.98 5.16
CA ALA A 15 -45.40 22.89 3.80
C ALA A 15 -44.40 24.01 3.50
N TRP A 16 -44.67 25.24 3.93
CA TRP A 16 -43.76 26.37 3.78
C TRP A 16 -42.47 26.18 4.57
N VAL A 17 -42.53 25.72 5.82
CA VAL A 17 -41.35 25.39 6.64
C VAL A 17 -40.56 24.25 6.03
N ALA A 18 -41.21 23.19 5.54
CA ALA A 18 -40.56 22.08 4.87
C ALA A 18 -39.86 22.53 3.57
N CYS A 19 -40.52 23.34 2.74
CA CYS A 19 -39.93 23.92 1.54
C CYS A 19 -38.78 24.89 1.86
N ALA A 20 -38.93 25.74 2.88
CA ALA A 20 -37.88 26.67 3.31
C ALA A 20 -36.65 25.92 3.85
N TYR A 21 -36.87 24.86 4.63
CA TYR A 21 -35.82 23.98 5.14
C TYR A 21 -35.09 23.25 4.00
N GLN A 22 -35.83 22.67 3.06
CA GLN A 22 -35.26 22.00 1.88
C GLN A 22 -34.48 23.00 1.00
N ALA A 23 -35.03 24.19 0.76
CA ALA A 23 -34.38 25.25 -0.02
C ALA A 23 -33.10 25.78 0.64
N SER A 24 -33.07 25.90 1.97
CA SER A 24 -31.85 26.31 2.69
C SER A 24 -30.71 25.30 2.54
N HIS A 25 -31.01 24.01 2.54
CA HIS A 25 -30.00 22.95 2.33
C HIS A 25 -29.55 22.86 0.86
N LEU A 26 -30.43 23.17 -0.09
CA LEU A 26 -30.10 23.17 -1.52
C LEU A 26 -29.42 24.46 -2.00
N ARG A 27 -29.34 25.51 -1.17
CA ARG A 27 -28.80 26.81 -1.59
C ARG A 27 -27.39 26.71 -2.16
N TYR A 28 -26.49 25.99 -1.46
CA TYR A 28 -25.11 25.85 -1.91
C TYR A 28 -24.98 24.93 -3.13
N ALA A 29 -25.79 23.88 -3.21
CA ALA A 29 -25.85 23.02 -4.40
C ALA A 29 -26.29 23.80 -5.65
N ALA A 30 -27.29 24.68 -5.51
CA ALA A 30 -27.74 25.55 -6.60
C ALA A 30 -26.65 26.54 -7.03
N ILE A 31 -25.89 27.11 -6.08
CA ILE A 31 -24.78 28.02 -6.40
C ILE A 31 -23.66 27.28 -7.15
N ILE A 32 -23.27 26.09 -6.70
CA ILE A 32 -22.25 25.27 -7.38
C ILE A 32 -22.70 24.92 -8.80
N SER A 33 -23.94 24.44 -8.95
CA SER A 33 -24.51 24.10 -10.25
C SER A 33 -24.55 25.31 -11.19
N HIS A 34 -24.96 26.48 -10.68
CA HIS A 34 -24.94 27.72 -11.46
C HIS A 34 -23.53 28.12 -11.86
N ALA A 35 -22.54 28.02 -10.96
CA ALA A 35 -21.15 28.32 -11.26
C ALA A 35 -20.57 27.39 -12.34
N ILE A 36 -20.82 26.09 -12.25
CA ILE A 36 -20.43 25.11 -13.28
C ILE A 36 -21.03 25.50 -14.63
N GLY A 37 -22.31 25.87 -14.68
CA GLY A 37 -22.97 26.33 -15.91
C GLY A 37 -22.34 27.60 -16.50
N GLN A 38 -22.00 28.58 -15.67
CA GLN A 38 -21.33 29.80 -16.10
C GLN A 38 -19.93 29.52 -16.69
N VAL A 39 -19.15 28.64 -16.05
CA VAL A 39 -17.82 28.26 -16.57
C VAL A 39 -17.95 27.51 -17.89
N THR A 40 -18.89 26.57 -17.99
CA THR A 40 -19.12 25.80 -19.22
C THR A 40 -19.50 26.69 -20.41
N GLU A 41 -20.31 27.73 -20.17
CA GLU A 41 -20.80 28.63 -21.22
C GLU A 41 -19.78 29.71 -21.62
N TYR A 42 -19.01 30.24 -20.66
CA TYR A 42 -18.24 31.47 -20.85
C TYR A 42 -16.72 31.30 -20.76
N TYR A 43 -16.19 30.13 -20.38
CA TYR A 43 -14.75 29.90 -20.38
C TYR A 43 -14.20 29.87 -21.81
N VAL A 44 -12.95 30.30 -21.98
CA VAL A 44 -12.33 30.54 -23.30
C VAL A 44 -12.08 29.24 -24.08
N GLU A 45 -11.95 28.12 -23.36
CA GLU A 45 -11.77 26.78 -23.91
C GLU A 45 -12.95 25.88 -23.51
N PRO A 46 -13.35 24.90 -24.34
CA PRO A 46 -14.37 23.93 -23.95
C PRO A 46 -13.90 23.08 -22.76
N VAL A 47 -14.74 22.94 -21.74
CA VAL A 47 -14.46 22.08 -20.56
C VAL A 47 -15.67 21.20 -20.29
N GLU A 48 -15.41 19.93 -19.99
CA GLU A 48 -16.46 18.96 -19.73
C GLU A 48 -17.10 19.15 -18.34
N HIS A 49 -18.42 18.94 -18.27
CA HIS A 49 -19.16 19.02 -17.00
C HIS A 49 -18.60 18.06 -15.94
N ARG A 50 -18.13 16.87 -16.35
CA ARG A 50 -17.54 15.88 -15.47
C ARG A 50 -16.27 16.42 -14.80
N GLU A 51 -15.39 17.03 -15.58
CA GLU A 51 -14.13 17.60 -15.07
C GLU A 51 -14.38 18.71 -14.06
N LEU A 52 -15.32 19.63 -14.34
CA LEU A 52 -15.70 20.68 -13.39
C LEU A 52 -16.28 20.13 -12.09
N PHE A 53 -17.07 19.06 -12.16
CA PHE A 53 -17.58 18.37 -10.98
C PHE A 53 -16.46 17.75 -10.15
N GLU A 54 -15.54 17.02 -10.78
CA GLU A 54 -14.40 16.40 -10.09
C GLU A 54 -13.48 17.45 -9.46
N ASN A 55 -13.20 18.55 -10.16
CA ASN A 55 -12.45 19.68 -9.64
C ASN A 55 -13.14 20.32 -8.41
N ALA A 56 -14.47 20.45 -8.43
CA ALA A 56 -15.22 20.97 -7.28
C ALA A 56 -15.16 20.01 -6.08
N MET A 57 -15.27 18.70 -6.32
CA MET A 57 -15.15 17.67 -5.28
C MET A 57 -13.75 17.65 -4.68
N GLN A 58 -12.71 17.72 -5.52
CA GLN A 58 -11.31 17.79 -5.09
C GLN A 58 -11.04 19.05 -4.26
N GLY A 59 -11.58 20.20 -4.68
CA GLY A 59 -11.51 21.46 -3.93
C GLY A 59 -12.23 21.39 -2.58
N MET A 60 -13.30 20.62 -2.46
CA MET A 60 -14.00 20.40 -1.19
C MET A 60 -13.17 19.59 -0.20
N THR A 61 -12.47 18.55 -0.68
CA THR A 61 -11.70 17.64 0.18
C THR A 61 -10.32 18.18 0.54
N SER A 62 -9.68 18.95 -0.34
CA SER A 62 -8.33 19.49 -0.14
C SER A 62 -8.20 20.40 1.08
N GLY A 63 -9.31 21.03 1.50
CA GLY A 63 -9.37 21.88 2.69
C GLY A 63 -9.46 21.11 4.02
N LEU A 64 -9.66 19.80 4.02
CA LEU A 64 -9.86 19.00 5.23
C LEU A 64 -8.52 18.64 5.89
N ASP A 65 -7.73 17.79 5.23
CA ASP A 65 -6.37 17.44 5.60
C ASP A 65 -5.63 16.81 4.41
N GLU A 66 -4.35 16.45 4.59
CA GLU A 66 -3.52 15.84 3.55
C GLU A 66 -3.90 14.40 3.16
N ASN A 67 -4.78 13.75 3.93
CA ASN A 67 -5.20 12.37 3.71
C ASN A 67 -6.64 12.27 3.16
N SER A 68 -7.32 13.40 2.99
CA SER A 68 -8.70 13.49 2.54
C SER A 68 -8.78 13.90 1.08
N THR A 69 -9.44 13.07 0.27
CA THR A 69 -9.56 13.27 -1.18
C THR A 69 -10.88 12.72 -1.71
N PHE A 70 -11.32 13.30 -2.82
CA PHE A 70 -12.25 12.62 -3.71
C PHE A 70 -11.46 11.58 -4.52
N VAL A 71 -12.05 10.42 -4.73
CA VAL A 71 -11.48 9.33 -5.54
C VAL A 71 -12.36 9.19 -6.78
N PRO A 72 -11.91 9.65 -7.96
CA PRO A 72 -12.67 9.53 -9.19
C PRO A 72 -12.71 8.06 -9.67
N PRO A 73 -13.62 7.72 -10.60
CA PRO A 73 -13.77 6.35 -11.09
C PRO A 73 -12.55 5.75 -11.75
N THR A 74 -11.69 6.57 -12.33
CA THR A 74 -10.41 6.12 -12.90
C THR A 74 -9.51 5.50 -11.84
N ASP A 75 -9.54 6.03 -10.61
CA ASP A 75 -8.57 5.72 -9.55
C ASP A 75 -9.15 4.76 -8.51
N PHE A 76 -10.48 4.63 -8.46
CA PHE A 76 -11.16 3.78 -7.49
C PHE A 76 -10.83 2.29 -7.67
N SER A 77 -10.62 1.85 -8.91
CA SER A 77 -10.23 0.48 -9.21
C SER A 77 -8.82 0.14 -8.71
N ASP A 78 -7.84 1.01 -8.97
CA ASP A 78 -6.47 0.84 -8.49
C ASP A 78 -6.42 0.86 -6.95
N LEU A 79 -7.16 1.78 -6.30
CA LEU A 79 -7.28 1.81 -4.84
C LEU A 79 -7.81 0.48 -4.28
N LYS A 80 -8.78 -0.14 -4.96
CA LYS A 80 -9.34 -1.42 -4.52
C LYS A 80 -8.33 -2.56 -4.70
N GLU A 81 -7.66 -2.63 -5.84
CA GLU A 81 -6.64 -3.66 -6.10
C GLU A 81 -5.49 -3.62 -5.09
N ASP A 82 -5.02 -2.42 -4.71
CA ASP A 82 -3.99 -2.23 -3.69
C ASP A 82 -4.43 -2.76 -2.32
N LEU A 83 -5.69 -2.51 -1.93
CA LEU A 83 -6.23 -2.95 -0.64
C LEU A 83 -6.51 -4.47 -0.62
N ASP A 84 -7.01 -5.01 -1.73
CA ASP A 84 -7.33 -6.42 -1.87
C ASP A 84 -6.06 -7.30 -1.99
N GLN A 85 -4.87 -6.69 -2.15
CA GLN A 85 -3.57 -7.37 -2.37
C GLN A 85 -3.52 -8.27 -3.58
N GLN A 86 -4.32 -7.94 -4.58
CA GLN A 86 -4.42 -8.77 -5.76
C GLN A 86 -4.94 -7.95 -6.93
N PHE A 87 -4.44 -8.23 -8.12
CA PHE A 87 -4.95 -7.63 -9.35
C PHE A 87 -5.20 -8.69 -10.41
N GLY A 88 -6.17 -8.43 -11.29
CA GLY A 88 -6.42 -9.28 -12.45
C GLY A 88 -5.44 -8.95 -13.57
N GLY A 89 -4.62 -9.91 -13.99
CA GLY A 89 -3.62 -9.66 -15.03
C GLY A 89 -2.77 -10.86 -15.40
N VAL A 90 -1.63 -10.60 -16.02
CA VAL A 90 -0.68 -11.64 -16.49
C VAL A 90 0.55 -11.79 -15.60
N GLY A 91 0.78 -10.86 -14.67
CA GLY A 91 1.88 -10.90 -13.70
C GLY A 91 3.26 -10.61 -14.31
N ILE A 92 3.47 -9.42 -14.85
CA ILE A 92 4.75 -8.99 -15.45
C ILE A 92 5.14 -7.63 -14.88
N GLU A 93 6.38 -7.49 -14.43
CA GLU A 93 7.02 -6.20 -14.18
C GLU A 93 7.63 -5.66 -15.47
N VAL A 94 7.33 -4.40 -15.79
CA VAL A 94 7.73 -3.79 -17.06
C VAL A 94 8.46 -2.46 -16.86
N ALA A 95 9.25 -2.09 -17.86
CA ALA A 95 9.87 -0.78 -18.01
C ALA A 95 9.79 -0.32 -19.47
N ILE A 96 10.19 0.93 -19.74
CA ILE A 96 10.38 1.40 -21.11
C ILE A 96 11.84 1.15 -21.51
N ASP A 97 12.06 0.38 -22.57
CA ASP A 97 13.39 0.27 -23.16
C ASP A 97 13.81 1.62 -23.75
N ARG A 98 14.98 2.10 -23.34
CA ARG A 98 15.43 3.45 -23.72
C ARG A 98 15.75 3.58 -25.20
N LYS A 99 16.11 2.48 -25.86
CA LYS A 99 16.55 2.47 -27.28
C LYS A 99 15.37 2.33 -28.24
N SER A 100 14.56 1.30 -28.05
CA SER A 100 13.42 0.97 -28.91
C SER A 100 12.14 1.70 -28.53
N LYS A 101 12.06 2.27 -27.32
CA LYS A 101 10.83 2.85 -26.73
C LYS A 101 9.67 1.86 -26.63
N GLN A 102 9.98 0.56 -26.66
CA GLN A 102 9.01 -0.51 -26.42
C GLN A 102 8.95 -0.85 -24.94
N ILE A 103 7.95 -1.66 -24.59
CA ILE A 103 7.78 -2.18 -23.24
C ILE A 103 8.74 -3.34 -23.04
N LEU A 104 9.70 -3.16 -22.14
CA LEU A 104 10.68 -4.14 -21.70
C LEU A 104 10.13 -4.93 -20.53
N VAL A 105 10.21 -6.25 -20.60
CA VAL A 105 9.97 -7.13 -19.45
C VAL A 105 11.16 -7.07 -18.52
N LEU A 106 10.97 -6.52 -17.31
CA LEU A 106 11.98 -6.60 -16.26
C LEU A 106 12.01 -8.00 -15.67
N SER A 107 10.86 -8.51 -15.24
CA SER A 107 10.70 -9.88 -14.78
C SER A 107 9.24 -10.30 -14.86
N PRO A 108 8.92 -11.54 -15.30
CA PRO A 108 7.64 -12.15 -14.95
C PRO A 108 7.60 -12.41 -13.44
N LEU A 109 6.41 -12.31 -12.84
CA LEU A 109 6.20 -12.75 -11.46
C LEU A 109 6.22 -14.29 -11.44
N VAL A 110 6.90 -14.89 -10.47
CA VAL A 110 6.99 -16.35 -10.33
C VAL A 110 5.59 -16.96 -10.25
N ASN A 111 5.36 -18.10 -10.92
CA ASN A 111 4.07 -18.77 -10.99
C ASN A 111 2.90 -17.90 -11.53
N SER A 112 3.19 -16.79 -12.21
CA SER A 112 2.16 -16.03 -12.92
C SER A 112 1.79 -16.70 -14.26
N PRO A 113 0.66 -16.32 -14.87
CA PRO A 113 0.32 -16.73 -16.24
C PRO A 113 1.43 -16.42 -17.24
N ALA A 114 2.08 -15.26 -17.14
CA ALA A 114 3.19 -14.90 -18.02
C ALA A 114 4.43 -15.77 -17.80
N TYR A 115 4.75 -16.07 -16.55
CA TYR A 115 5.84 -17.00 -16.22
C TYR A 115 5.60 -18.39 -16.83
N ARG A 116 4.40 -18.95 -16.65
CA ARG A 116 4.03 -20.25 -17.24
C ARG A 116 3.95 -20.22 -18.76
N ALA A 117 3.63 -19.07 -19.34
CA ALA A 117 3.64 -18.86 -20.79
C ALA A 117 5.06 -18.70 -21.38
N GLY A 118 6.10 -18.72 -20.54
CA GLY A 118 7.49 -18.68 -20.97
C GLY A 118 8.00 -17.27 -21.28
N VAL A 119 7.33 -16.21 -20.81
CA VAL A 119 7.83 -14.83 -20.86
C VAL A 119 9.09 -14.73 -20.00
N ARG A 120 10.11 -13.99 -20.48
CA ARG A 120 11.40 -13.88 -19.80
C ARG A 120 11.80 -12.43 -19.57
N ALA A 121 12.63 -12.22 -18.54
CA ALA A 121 13.33 -10.97 -18.35
C ALA A 121 14.16 -10.61 -19.60
N GLY A 122 14.08 -9.36 -20.03
CA GLY A 122 14.75 -8.86 -21.24
C GLY A 122 13.91 -8.94 -22.51
N ASP A 123 12.77 -9.62 -22.51
CA ASP A 123 11.85 -9.66 -23.64
C ASP A 123 11.25 -8.28 -23.93
N LEU A 124 11.00 -7.97 -25.21
CA LEU A 124 10.29 -6.75 -25.63
C LEU A 124 8.86 -7.11 -26.04
N ILE A 125 7.88 -6.50 -25.38
CA ILE A 125 6.47 -6.58 -25.78
C ILE A 125 6.27 -5.57 -26.90
N ILE A 126 6.01 -6.05 -28.12
CA ILE A 126 5.86 -5.26 -29.35
C ILE A 126 4.41 -4.81 -29.55
N GLU A 127 3.46 -5.69 -29.26
CA GLU A 127 2.02 -5.43 -29.37
C GLU A 127 1.28 -6.08 -28.19
N ILE A 128 0.21 -5.42 -27.73
CA ILE A 128 -0.76 -5.94 -26.75
C ILE A 128 -2.15 -5.87 -27.40
N ASP A 129 -2.80 -7.03 -27.59
CA ASP A 129 -4.07 -7.17 -28.31
C ASP A 129 -4.06 -6.45 -29.68
N GLY A 130 -2.93 -6.55 -30.39
CA GLY A 130 -2.70 -5.93 -31.69
C GLY A 130 -2.37 -4.42 -31.65
N GLN A 131 -2.38 -3.80 -30.47
CA GLN A 131 -1.98 -2.40 -30.30
C GLN A 131 -0.44 -2.30 -30.15
N PRO A 132 0.26 -1.52 -31.00
CA PRO A 132 1.70 -1.33 -30.88
C PRO A 132 2.08 -0.65 -29.56
N THR A 133 3.14 -1.13 -28.91
CA THR A 133 3.63 -0.60 -27.64
C THR A 133 4.71 0.47 -27.79
N ALA A 134 5.23 0.68 -29.02
CA ALA A 134 6.28 1.64 -29.26
C ALA A 134 5.80 3.07 -28.97
N GLY A 135 6.42 3.73 -27.98
CA GLY A 135 6.01 5.05 -27.51
C GLY A 135 4.76 5.06 -26.63
N MET A 136 4.18 3.90 -26.33
CA MET A 136 3.05 3.78 -25.41
C MET A 136 3.50 4.14 -23.99
N PRO A 137 2.75 5.00 -23.26
CA PRO A 137 2.98 5.22 -21.84
C PRO A 137 2.91 3.90 -21.06
N ILE A 138 3.79 3.73 -20.07
CA ILE A 138 3.87 2.50 -19.28
C ILE A 138 2.53 2.15 -18.63
N ASN A 139 1.81 3.14 -18.08
CA ASN A 139 0.52 2.95 -17.43
C ASN A 139 -0.55 2.41 -18.39
N ASP A 140 -0.52 2.83 -19.65
CA ASP A 140 -1.48 2.35 -20.66
C ASP A 140 -1.19 0.88 -21.02
N SER A 141 0.09 0.53 -21.16
CA SER A 141 0.48 -0.88 -21.37
C SER A 141 0.05 -1.79 -20.21
N VAL A 142 0.17 -1.29 -18.97
CA VAL A 142 -0.28 -2.00 -17.76
C VAL A 142 -1.80 -2.18 -17.79
N LYS A 143 -2.55 -1.13 -18.13
CA LYS A 143 -4.02 -1.19 -18.26
C LYS A 143 -4.47 -2.22 -19.29
N LEU A 144 -3.78 -2.33 -20.43
CA LEU A 144 -4.08 -3.33 -21.47
C LEU A 144 -3.77 -4.76 -21.00
N MET A 145 -2.70 -4.96 -20.25
CA MET A 145 -2.33 -6.28 -19.71
C MET A 145 -3.21 -6.70 -18.52
N LYS A 146 -3.66 -5.74 -17.70
CA LYS A 146 -4.66 -5.96 -16.66
C LYS A 146 -6.04 -6.27 -17.25
N GLY A 147 -6.92 -6.84 -16.43
CA GLY A 147 -8.28 -7.16 -16.82
C GLY A 147 -8.87 -8.32 -16.04
N LYS A 148 -10.15 -8.61 -16.28
CA LYS A 148 -10.89 -9.64 -15.54
C LYS A 148 -10.18 -11.01 -15.64
N PRO A 149 -9.99 -11.73 -14.53
CA PRO A 149 -9.49 -13.10 -14.55
C PRO A 149 -10.29 -13.99 -15.51
N GLY A 150 -9.61 -14.89 -16.20
CA GLY A 150 -10.16 -15.76 -17.24
C GLY A 150 -10.14 -15.16 -18.65
N ASN A 151 -10.17 -13.83 -18.80
CA ASN A 151 -10.11 -13.19 -20.12
C ASN A 151 -8.70 -13.27 -20.71
N PRO A 152 -8.55 -13.64 -21.99
CA PRO A 152 -7.24 -13.71 -22.64
C PRO A 152 -6.68 -12.33 -22.99
N VAL A 153 -5.36 -12.23 -23.09
CA VAL A 153 -4.62 -11.13 -23.72
C VAL A 153 -3.59 -11.71 -24.68
N ALA A 154 -3.46 -11.14 -25.87
CA ALA A 154 -2.46 -11.51 -26.85
C ALA A 154 -1.26 -10.57 -26.75
N LEU A 155 -0.07 -11.13 -26.47
CA LEU A 155 1.19 -10.40 -26.44
C LEU A 155 2.06 -10.84 -27.61
N LYS A 156 2.50 -9.89 -28.43
CA LYS A 156 3.54 -10.12 -29.42
C LYS A 156 4.88 -9.79 -28.80
N ILE A 157 5.72 -10.78 -28.61
CA ILE A 157 6.98 -10.67 -27.88
C ILE A 157 8.15 -10.88 -28.84
N ALA A 158 9.11 -9.97 -28.82
CA ALA A 158 10.44 -10.19 -29.36
C ALA A 158 11.35 -10.64 -28.20
N PRO A 159 11.75 -11.93 -28.16
CA PRO A 159 12.56 -12.42 -27.06
C PRO A 159 13.94 -11.78 -27.03
N TYR A 160 14.57 -11.74 -25.86
CA TYR A 160 15.95 -11.28 -25.76
C TYR A 160 16.90 -12.15 -26.61
N GLY A 161 17.70 -11.52 -27.48
CA GLY A 161 18.63 -12.18 -28.40
C GLY A 161 18.09 -12.33 -29.83
N ASP A 162 18.56 -13.35 -30.56
CA ASP A 162 18.26 -13.55 -31.99
C ASP A 162 17.02 -14.45 -32.24
N SER A 163 16.20 -14.69 -31.21
CA SER A 163 15.00 -15.51 -31.36
C SER A 163 13.92 -14.76 -32.15
N PRO A 164 13.15 -15.45 -33.02
CA PRO A 164 12.09 -14.81 -33.78
C PRO A 164 10.97 -14.30 -32.86
N THR A 165 10.34 -13.19 -33.26
CA THR A 165 9.15 -12.67 -32.60
C THR A 165 8.04 -13.72 -32.59
N GLN A 166 7.37 -13.85 -31.45
CA GLN A 166 6.29 -14.81 -31.25
C GLN A 166 5.03 -14.12 -30.72
N MET A 167 3.87 -14.65 -31.08
CA MET A 167 2.59 -14.25 -30.49
C MET A 167 2.22 -15.27 -29.42
N ILE A 168 1.99 -14.81 -28.19
CA ILE A 168 1.52 -15.65 -27.09
C ILE A 168 0.16 -15.14 -26.60
N THR A 169 -0.74 -16.06 -26.29
CA THR A 169 -2.03 -15.72 -25.68
C THR A 169 -2.03 -16.21 -24.25
N ILE A 170 -2.16 -15.27 -23.31
CA ILE A 170 -2.10 -15.54 -21.88
C ILE A 170 -3.51 -15.33 -21.32
N LYS A 171 -4.01 -16.28 -20.53
CA LYS A 171 -5.24 -16.06 -19.75
C LYS A 171 -4.89 -15.26 -18.51
N ARG A 172 -5.61 -14.16 -18.28
CA ARG A 172 -5.45 -13.39 -17.04
C ARG A 172 -5.87 -14.23 -15.84
N GLU A 173 -5.15 -14.08 -14.74
CA GLU A 173 -5.48 -14.68 -13.46
C GLU A 173 -5.47 -13.62 -12.37
N GLN A 174 -5.95 -13.99 -11.20
CA GLN A 174 -5.79 -13.17 -10.00
C GLN A 174 -4.33 -13.31 -9.55
N ILE A 175 -3.58 -12.21 -9.57
CA ILE A 175 -2.17 -12.19 -9.22
C ILE A 175 -2.04 -11.67 -7.78
N PRO A 176 -1.55 -12.48 -6.84
CA PRO A 176 -1.30 -12.01 -5.48
C PRO A 176 -0.10 -11.06 -5.45
N VAL A 177 -0.19 -10.02 -4.63
CA VAL A 177 0.91 -9.10 -4.36
C VAL A 177 1.44 -9.39 -2.96
N LEU A 178 2.60 -10.06 -2.90
CA LEU A 178 3.24 -10.39 -1.63
C LEU A 178 3.60 -9.11 -0.86
N SER A 179 3.17 -9.08 0.40
CA SER A 179 3.39 -7.95 1.30
C SER A 179 4.54 -8.13 2.27
N ILE A 180 5.02 -9.36 2.43
CA ILE A 180 6.18 -9.70 3.26
C ILE A 180 7.32 -10.25 2.42
N TRP A 181 8.41 -9.49 2.38
CA TRP A 181 9.65 -9.86 1.68
C TRP A 181 10.69 -10.41 2.67
N GLY A 182 11.64 -11.21 2.16
CA GLY A 182 12.78 -11.74 2.93
C GLY A 182 14.05 -10.89 2.81
N ASP A 183 15.20 -11.43 3.24
CA ASP A 183 16.51 -10.76 3.09
C ASP A 183 17.01 -10.78 1.64
N ARG A 184 16.69 -11.84 0.90
CA ARG A 184 17.03 -12.00 -0.53
C ARG A 184 16.06 -12.92 -1.26
N ARG A 185 16.08 -12.88 -2.59
CA ARG A 185 15.44 -13.91 -3.42
C ARG A 185 16.29 -15.18 -3.50
N LEU A 186 15.63 -16.33 -3.53
CA LEU A 186 16.21 -17.65 -3.84
C LEU A 186 16.18 -17.92 -5.35
N ALA A 187 16.84 -19.01 -5.78
CA ALA A 187 16.96 -19.37 -7.20
C ALA A 187 15.60 -19.71 -7.86
N ASP A 188 14.64 -20.20 -7.08
CA ASP A 188 13.25 -20.43 -7.50
C ASP A 188 12.40 -19.14 -7.51
N GLY A 189 13.00 -18.02 -7.09
CA GLY A 189 12.37 -16.72 -6.98
C GLY A 189 11.48 -16.55 -5.75
N SER A 190 11.45 -17.49 -4.80
CA SER A 190 10.87 -17.26 -3.46
C SER A 190 11.74 -16.33 -2.60
N TRP A 191 11.24 -15.91 -1.45
CA TRP A 191 11.99 -15.10 -0.48
C TRP A 191 12.67 -15.97 0.57
N ASP A 192 13.94 -15.66 0.87
CA ASP A 192 14.67 -16.19 2.01
C ASP A 192 14.35 -15.34 3.25
N TYR A 193 13.45 -15.84 4.11
CA TYR A 193 13.04 -15.16 5.35
C TYR A 193 14.05 -15.31 6.49
N ARG A 194 15.23 -15.89 6.24
CA ARG A 194 16.35 -15.95 7.18
C ARG A 194 17.38 -14.92 6.81
N LEU A 195 17.91 -14.22 7.82
CA LEU A 195 18.95 -13.23 7.57
C LEU A 195 20.24 -13.91 7.10
N VAL A 196 20.80 -13.53 5.95
CA VAL A 196 21.96 -14.23 5.36
C VAL A 196 23.17 -14.19 6.29
N SER A 197 23.38 -13.09 7.00
CA SER A 197 24.49 -12.95 7.95
C SER A 197 24.29 -13.74 9.24
N ASN A 198 23.03 -14.06 9.60
CA ASN A 198 22.63 -14.77 10.81
C ASN A 198 21.40 -15.65 10.52
N PRO A 199 21.59 -16.85 9.94
CA PRO A 199 20.47 -17.67 9.45
C PRO A 199 19.50 -18.17 10.54
N ASP A 200 19.87 -18.01 11.80
CA ASP A 200 19.02 -18.28 12.97
C ASP A 200 18.15 -17.07 13.38
N ILE A 201 18.25 -15.92 12.70
CA ILE A 201 17.33 -14.80 12.84
C ILE A 201 16.34 -14.79 11.67
N ALA A 202 15.04 -14.73 11.97
CA ALA A 202 14.02 -14.43 10.97
C ALA A 202 14.04 -12.94 10.60
N TYR A 203 13.94 -12.63 9.32
CA TYR A 203 13.90 -11.26 8.81
C TYR A 203 12.73 -11.11 7.83
N LEU A 204 11.70 -10.39 8.30
CA LEU A 204 10.45 -10.17 7.58
C LEU A 204 10.32 -8.69 7.27
N ARG A 205 10.40 -8.32 5.99
CA ARG A 205 10.20 -6.95 5.50
C ARG A 205 8.76 -6.76 5.06
N LEU A 206 7.95 -6.12 5.90
CA LEU A 206 6.58 -5.77 5.57
C LEU A 206 6.64 -4.51 4.72
N THR A 207 6.27 -4.59 3.45
CA THR A 207 6.28 -3.45 2.51
C THR A 207 4.94 -2.72 2.46
N THR A 208 3.84 -3.39 2.83
CA THR A 208 2.49 -2.86 2.97
C THR A 208 1.69 -3.71 3.95
N PHE A 209 0.52 -3.23 4.36
CA PHE A 209 -0.47 -4.03 5.09
C PHE A 209 -1.74 -4.14 4.24
N GLY A 210 -2.04 -5.32 3.74
CA GLY A 210 -3.27 -5.56 3.00
C GLY A 210 -3.98 -6.81 3.49
N GLU A 211 -4.92 -7.32 2.69
CA GLU A 211 -5.91 -8.30 3.14
C GLU A 211 -5.31 -9.58 3.69
N TYR A 212 -4.26 -10.09 3.04
CA TYR A 212 -3.62 -11.36 3.32
C TYR A 212 -2.31 -11.24 4.11
N THR A 213 -1.83 -10.04 4.46
CA THR A 213 -0.53 -9.88 5.17
C THR A 213 -0.47 -10.63 6.49
N ALA A 214 -1.59 -10.71 7.23
CA ALA A 214 -1.62 -11.45 8.49
C ALA A 214 -1.46 -12.96 8.24
N ASP A 215 -2.15 -13.50 7.24
CA ASP A 215 -2.04 -14.91 6.86
C ASP A 215 -0.64 -15.24 6.28
N GLU A 216 -0.08 -14.33 5.46
CA GLU A 216 1.32 -14.41 5.01
C GLU A 216 2.27 -14.50 6.22
N PHE A 217 2.10 -13.64 7.21
CA PHE A 217 2.93 -13.64 8.41
C PHE A 217 2.83 -14.98 9.15
N ALA A 218 1.61 -15.48 9.37
CA ALA A 218 1.38 -16.73 10.08
C ALA A 218 1.99 -17.93 9.34
N GLY A 219 1.82 -18.01 8.01
CA GLY A 219 2.41 -19.05 7.17
C GLY A 219 3.93 -19.01 7.19
N ILE A 220 4.55 -17.83 7.02
CA ILE A 220 6.00 -17.65 7.10
C ILE A 220 6.53 -18.08 8.48
N TYR A 221 5.83 -17.73 9.56
CA TYR A 221 6.23 -18.11 10.91
C TYR A 221 6.20 -19.63 11.13
N ASP A 222 5.17 -20.31 10.62
CA ASP A 222 5.05 -21.77 10.68
C ASP A 222 6.18 -22.45 9.86
N ASP A 223 6.45 -21.98 8.64
CA ASP A 223 7.49 -22.49 7.74
C ASP A 223 8.91 -22.35 8.33
N LEU A 224 9.15 -21.30 9.13
CA LEU A 224 10.42 -21.12 9.85
C LEU A 224 10.62 -22.20 10.94
N GLY A 225 9.56 -22.92 11.32
CA GLY A 225 9.59 -24.14 12.12
C GLY A 225 10.10 -23.95 13.55
N GLY A 226 9.94 -22.75 14.12
CA GLY A 226 10.35 -22.41 15.49
C GLY A 226 11.85 -22.46 15.77
N LYS A 227 12.70 -22.71 14.76
CA LYS A 227 14.17 -22.74 14.88
C LYS A 227 14.78 -21.38 14.56
N ILE A 228 14.35 -20.37 15.29
CA ILE A 228 14.89 -19.02 15.22
C ILE A 228 15.22 -18.54 16.62
N ARG A 229 16.37 -17.87 16.76
CA ARG A 229 16.82 -17.28 18.02
C ARG A 229 16.26 -15.87 18.26
N GLY A 230 15.65 -15.29 17.23
CA GLY A 230 15.04 -13.97 17.25
C GLY A 230 14.39 -13.64 15.91
N MET A 231 13.60 -12.57 15.90
CA MET A 231 12.89 -12.09 14.72
C MET A 231 13.07 -10.58 14.57
N ILE A 232 13.35 -10.15 13.35
CA ILE A 232 13.40 -8.75 12.96
C ILE A 232 12.24 -8.50 11.99
N ILE A 233 11.34 -7.60 12.36
CA ILE A 233 10.24 -7.11 11.54
C ILE A 233 10.66 -5.75 11.00
N ASP A 234 10.84 -5.64 9.70
CA ASP A 234 11.28 -4.41 9.06
C ASP A 234 10.11 -3.72 8.38
N VAL A 235 9.68 -2.60 8.96
CA VAL A 235 8.62 -1.73 8.43
C VAL A 235 9.18 -0.37 7.97
N ARG A 236 10.50 -0.29 7.75
CA ARG A 236 11.11 0.89 7.12
C ARG A 236 10.54 1.07 5.72
N ASP A 237 10.27 2.32 5.36
CA ASP A 237 9.66 2.69 4.07
C ASP A 237 8.25 2.13 3.84
N ASN A 238 7.60 1.56 4.85
CA ASN A 238 6.24 1.04 4.76
C ASN A 238 5.20 2.12 5.17
N PRO A 239 4.40 2.65 4.23
CA PRO A 239 3.42 3.70 4.49
C PRO A 239 2.17 3.21 5.26
N GLY A 240 2.11 1.92 5.58
CA GLY A 240 1.04 1.26 6.30
C GLY A 240 0.11 0.50 5.37
N GLY A 241 -1.19 0.66 5.59
CA GLY A 241 -2.23 -0.07 4.87
C GLY A 241 -3.44 -0.35 5.77
N LEU A 242 -4.04 -1.54 5.64
CA LEU A 242 -5.23 -1.94 6.36
C LEU A 242 -5.00 -2.05 7.87
N LEU A 243 -5.82 -1.32 8.63
CA LEU A 243 -5.90 -1.37 10.09
C LEU A 243 -6.03 -2.80 10.62
N ARG A 244 -6.97 -3.57 10.05
CA ARG A 244 -7.29 -4.94 10.48
C ARG A 244 -6.07 -5.87 10.42
N SER A 245 -5.23 -5.67 9.41
CA SER A 245 -4.03 -6.46 9.18
C SER A 245 -2.97 -6.18 10.25
N ALA A 246 -2.71 -4.90 10.56
CA ALA A 246 -1.81 -4.55 11.68
C ALA A 246 -2.34 -5.04 13.02
N VAL A 247 -3.65 -4.93 13.29
CA VAL A 247 -4.27 -5.43 14.53
C VAL A 247 -4.10 -6.95 14.65
N ALA A 248 -4.39 -7.71 13.59
CA ALA A 248 -4.23 -9.16 13.59
C ALA A 248 -2.77 -9.57 13.84
N ILE A 249 -1.81 -8.90 13.19
CA ILE A 249 -0.39 -9.17 13.41
C ILE A 249 0.02 -8.81 14.83
N CYS A 250 -0.49 -7.73 15.44
CA CYS A 250 -0.23 -7.43 16.85
C CYS A 250 -0.72 -8.56 17.77
N ASP A 251 -1.90 -9.10 17.49
CA ASP A 251 -2.53 -10.17 18.24
C ASP A 251 -1.72 -11.47 18.22
N TYR A 252 -0.91 -11.69 17.17
CA TYR A 252 0.01 -12.83 17.10
C TYR A 252 1.16 -12.79 18.12
N PHE A 253 1.45 -11.62 18.71
CA PHE A 253 2.57 -11.45 19.64
C PHE A 253 2.14 -11.18 21.08
N VAL A 254 0.90 -10.76 21.31
CA VAL A 254 0.43 -10.24 22.59
C VAL A 254 -0.68 -11.15 23.11
N ASP A 255 -0.53 -11.67 24.33
CA ASP A 255 -1.52 -12.61 24.89
C ASP A 255 -2.76 -11.90 25.47
N ASP A 256 -2.61 -10.67 26.00
CA ASP A 256 -3.71 -9.92 26.63
C ASP A 256 -3.46 -8.41 26.58
N GLY A 257 -4.54 -7.63 26.68
CA GLY A 257 -4.53 -6.19 26.79
C GLY A 257 -4.96 -5.46 25.52
N THR A 258 -4.86 -4.13 25.54
CA THR A 258 -5.30 -3.32 24.39
C THR A 258 -4.26 -3.36 23.28
N ILE A 259 -4.70 -3.57 22.04
CA ILE A 259 -3.86 -3.39 20.84
C ILE A 259 -3.97 -1.93 20.38
N LEU A 260 -5.19 -1.41 20.28
CA LEU A 260 -5.47 -0.07 19.77
C LEU A 260 -6.85 0.42 20.21
N THR A 261 -7.01 1.73 20.37
CA THR A 261 -8.34 2.37 20.40
C THR A 261 -8.51 3.36 19.25
N VAL A 262 -9.70 3.41 18.67
CA VAL A 262 -10.10 4.37 17.64
C VAL A 262 -11.02 5.39 18.28
N ARG A 263 -10.68 6.66 18.13
CA ARG A 263 -11.46 7.76 18.71
C ARG A 263 -11.94 8.72 17.63
N GLY A 264 -13.25 8.85 17.51
CA GLY A 264 -13.89 9.76 16.59
C GLY A 264 -14.09 11.15 17.15
N ARG A 265 -14.95 11.91 16.47
CA ARG A 265 -15.23 13.31 16.79
C ARG A 265 -15.76 13.46 18.22
N GLY A 266 -15.16 14.37 18.98
CA GLY A 266 -15.50 14.62 20.39
C GLY A 266 -14.78 13.70 21.38
N GLY A 267 -13.83 12.87 20.91
CA GLY A 267 -13.03 11.99 21.77
C GLY A 267 -13.76 10.73 22.23
N VAL A 268 -14.91 10.43 21.63
CA VAL A 268 -15.65 9.18 21.85
C VAL A 268 -14.81 8.04 21.32
N ILE A 269 -14.63 6.99 22.12
CA ILE A 269 -14.02 5.75 21.67
C ILE A 269 -15.09 5.04 20.84
N ASP A 270 -14.85 4.98 19.53
CA ASP A 270 -15.77 4.34 18.59
C ASP A 270 -15.46 2.84 18.50
N ASP A 271 -14.17 2.47 18.53
CA ASP A 271 -13.73 1.08 18.51
C ASP A 271 -12.60 0.82 19.52
N HIS A 272 -12.60 -0.40 20.07
CA HIS A 272 -11.55 -0.92 20.96
C HIS A 272 -11.11 -2.29 20.46
N TYR A 273 -9.83 -2.41 20.14
CA TYR A 273 -9.19 -3.64 19.72
C TYR A 273 -8.33 -4.17 20.86
N ALA A 274 -8.60 -5.40 21.29
CA ALA A 274 -7.89 -6.09 22.36
C ALA A 274 -7.29 -7.39 21.84
N ALA A 275 -6.18 -7.79 22.46
CA ALA A 275 -5.51 -9.04 22.16
C ALA A 275 -6.26 -10.23 22.76
N SER A 276 -6.08 -11.39 22.15
CA SER A 276 -6.72 -12.66 22.51
C SER A 276 -5.66 -13.76 22.59
N PRO A 277 -5.50 -14.46 23.73
CA PRO A 277 -4.45 -15.46 23.90
C PRO A 277 -4.49 -16.58 22.85
N GLU A 278 -5.67 -16.91 22.33
CA GLU A 278 -5.87 -17.91 21.28
C GLU A 278 -5.26 -17.55 19.92
N ASN A 279 -5.04 -16.26 19.65
CA ASN A 279 -4.45 -15.78 18.41
C ASN A 279 -2.92 -15.61 18.53
N SER A 280 -2.37 -15.59 19.74
CA SER A 280 -0.93 -15.46 19.98
C SER A 280 -0.19 -16.72 19.49
N ILE A 281 0.50 -16.60 18.37
CA ILE A 281 1.28 -17.69 17.75
C ILE A 281 2.78 -17.54 17.98
N VAL A 282 3.27 -16.32 18.21
CA VAL A 282 4.72 -16.06 18.35
C VAL A 282 5.15 -16.26 19.79
N ALA A 283 6.04 -17.25 20.00
CA ALA A 283 6.57 -17.60 21.33
C ALA A 283 6.97 -16.36 22.16
N ALA A 284 6.42 -16.26 23.38
CA ALA A 284 6.56 -15.10 24.25
C ALA A 284 8.01 -14.77 24.64
N ASP A 285 8.91 -15.76 24.66
CA ASP A 285 10.33 -15.62 24.97
C ASP A 285 11.21 -15.34 23.74
N LEU A 286 10.65 -15.40 22.52
CA LEU A 286 11.38 -15.06 21.30
C LEU A 286 11.70 -13.55 21.27
N PRO A 287 12.98 -13.16 21.20
CA PRO A 287 13.36 -11.75 21.04
C PRO A 287 12.86 -11.20 19.70
N VAL A 288 12.12 -10.10 19.76
CA VAL A 288 11.60 -9.40 18.57
C VAL A 288 12.15 -7.99 18.52
N VAL A 289 12.59 -7.56 17.33
CA VAL A 289 12.96 -6.18 17.02
C VAL A 289 12.10 -5.69 15.86
N VAL A 290 11.61 -4.45 15.94
CA VAL A 290 10.97 -3.77 14.82
C VAL A 290 11.89 -2.67 14.32
N LEU A 291 12.25 -2.72 13.04
CA LEU A 291 12.99 -1.65 12.36
C LEU A 291 12.02 -0.62 11.80
N VAL A 292 12.25 0.65 12.13
CA VAL A 292 11.41 1.78 11.74
C VAL A 292 12.25 2.94 11.18
N ASN A 293 11.65 3.75 10.33
CA ASN A 293 12.22 5.02 9.89
C ASN A 293 11.14 6.09 9.71
N GLU A 294 11.52 7.28 9.24
CA GLU A 294 10.59 8.39 9.05
C GLU A 294 9.46 8.11 8.06
N LEU A 295 9.59 7.09 7.20
CA LEU A 295 8.59 6.69 6.22
C LEU A 295 7.69 5.55 6.70
N SER A 296 7.97 4.96 7.87
CA SER A 296 7.06 4.04 8.55
C SER A 296 5.83 4.80 9.02
N ALA A 297 4.64 4.48 8.50
CA ALA A 297 3.41 5.24 8.78
C ALA A 297 2.19 4.34 9.05
N SER A 298 1.16 4.89 9.71
CA SER A 298 -0.18 4.29 9.83
C SER A 298 -0.14 2.86 10.43
N ALA A 299 -0.51 1.82 9.68
CA ALA A 299 -0.48 0.42 10.11
C ALA A 299 0.91 -0.02 10.64
N SER A 300 2.00 0.47 10.03
CA SER A 300 3.38 0.26 10.52
C SER A 300 3.58 0.84 11.92
N GLU A 301 2.99 2.01 12.19
CA GLU A 301 3.04 2.67 13.50
C GLU A 301 2.14 1.97 14.52
N ILE A 302 0.99 1.43 14.10
CA ILE A 302 0.11 0.62 14.95
C ILE A 302 0.86 -0.62 15.44
N LEU A 303 1.47 -1.37 14.53
CA LEU A 303 2.27 -2.56 14.87
C LEU A 303 3.42 -2.18 15.81
N SER A 304 4.22 -1.18 15.43
CA SER A 304 5.37 -0.74 16.21
C SER A 304 4.97 -0.23 17.60
N ALA A 305 3.90 0.57 17.71
CA ALA A 305 3.43 1.12 18.97
C ALA A 305 2.83 0.04 19.88
N CYS A 306 2.07 -0.90 19.32
CA CYS A 306 1.50 -2.01 20.08
C CYS A 306 2.61 -2.85 20.70
N LEU A 307 3.56 -3.33 19.90
CA LEU A 307 4.65 -4.16 20.39
C LEU A 307 5.58 -3.40 21.35
N GLN A 308 5.78 -2.09 21.12
CA GLN A 308 6.56 -1.25 22.04
C GLN A 308 5.86 -1.09 23.39
N ASP A 309 4.56 -0.73 23.41
CA ASP A 309 3.82 -0.46 24.65
C ASP A 309 3.63 -1.72 25.51
N HIS A 310 3.56 -2.89 24.89
CA HIS A 310 3.56 -4.18 25.59
C HIS A 310 4.95 -4.66 26.01
N GLY A 311 6.02 -3.94 25.65
CA GLY A 311 7.40 -4.39 25.88
C GLY A 311 7.77 -5.66 25.10
N ARG A 312 6.96 -6.00 24.08
CA ARG A 312 7.04 -7.25 23.32
C ARG A 312 8.13 -7.23 22.25
N ALA A 313 8.46 -6.04 21.75
CA ALA A 313 9.58 -5.82 20.83
C ALA A 313 10.39 -4.58 21.19
N THR A 314 11.68 -4.59 20.84
CA THR A 314 12.48 -3.36 20.81
C THR A 314 12.27 -2.64 19.48
N ILE A 315 12.09 -1.32 19.52
CA ILE A 315 12.01 -0.50 18.30
C ILE A 315 13.40 0.08 18.03
N VAL A 316 13.95 -0.15 16.83
CA VAL A 316 15.28 0.31 16.39
C VAL A 316 15.15 1.15 15.13
N GLY A 317 15.92 2.23 15.02
CA GLY A 317 15.99 3.06 13.80
C GLY A 317 15.73 4.54 14.07
N GLN A 318 14.83 5.16 13.32
CA GLN A 318 14.46 6.57 13.47
C GLN A 318 12.96 6.73 13.74
N ARG A 319 12.55 7.86 14.31
CA ARG A 319 11.12 8.16 14.57
C ARG A 319 10.27 7.94 13.31
N THR A 320 9.10 7.34 13.49
CA THR A 320 8.09 7.10 12.43
C THR A 320 7.43 8.40 11.92
N TRP A 321 6.57 8.29 10.90
CA TRP A 321 5.95 9.44 10.21
C TRP A 321 4.98 10.29 11.06
N GLY A 322 4.19 9.66 11.94
CA GLY A 322 3.15 10.32 12.73
C GLY A 322 1.76 10.36 12.10
N LYS A 323 1.37 9.34 11.32
CA LYS A 323 0.03 9.22 10.71
C LYS A 323 -0.89 8.39 11.61
N GLY A 324 -1.44 9.05 12.64
CA GLY A 324 -2.40 8.47 13.57
C GLY A 324 -3.88 8.74 13.22
N THR A 325 -4.23 8.91 11.95
CA THR A 325 -5.61 9.22 11.52
C THR A 325 -6.24 8.06 10.75
N VAL A 326 -7.54 7.90 10.91
CA VAL A 326 -8.35 6.87 10.22
C VAL A 326 -9.09 7.52 9.09
N GLN A 327 -8.89 7.04 7.87
CA GLN A 327 -9.68 7.43 6.71
C GLN A 327 -10.80 6.41 6.50
N ARG A 328 -12.03 6.90 6.32
CA ARG A 328 -13.14 6.09 5.84
C ARG A 328 -13.41 6.40 4.38
N VAL A 329 -13.75 5.37 3.62
CA VAL A 329 -14.13 5.45 2.21
C VAL A 329 -15.65 5.38 2.14
N PHE A 330 -16.28 6.41 1.60
CA PHE A 330 -17.72 6.50 1.39
C PHE A 330 -18.00 6.37 -0.10
N PRO A 331 -18.50 5.23 -0.57
CA PRO A 331 -18.83 5.02 -1.98
C PRO A 331 -19.85 6.05 -2.46
N LEU A 332 -19.62 6.55 -3.67
CA LEU A 332 -20.49 7.45 -4.40
C LEU A 332 -20.79 6.85 -5.78
N GLU A 333 -21.81 7.37 -6.45
CA GLU A 333 -22.16 6.98 -7.83
C GLU A 333 -22.34 5.46 -8.00
N GLY A 334 -22.89 4.78 -6.98
CA GLY A 334 -23.08 3.32 -6.99
C GLY A 334 -21.77 2.53 -6.92
N GLY A 335 -20.73 3.08 -6.27
CA GLY A 335 -19.42 2.44 -6.13
C GLY A 335 -18.45 2.73 -7.28
N LYS A 336 -18.79 3.69 -8.15
CA LYS A 336 -17.88 4.15 -9.20
C LYS A 336 -16.86 5.16 -8.69
N SER A 337 -17.21 5.99 -7.71
CA SER A 337 -16.30 6.95 -7.09
C SER A 337 -16.42 6.87 -5.57
N ALA A 338 -15.59 7.60 -4.84
CA ALA A 338 -15.71 7.68 -3.39
C ALA A 338 -15.22 8.99 -2.80
N LEU A 339 -15.73 9.32 -1.61
CA LEU A 339 -15.09 10.25 -0.71
C LEU A 339 -14.23 9.48 0.28
N LYS A 340 -12.92 9.72 0.29
CA LYS A 340 -12.00 9.18 1.30
C LYS A 340 -11.58 10.33 2.20
N PHE A 341 -11.98 10.33 3.48
CA PHE A 341 -11.59 11.41 4.39
C PHE A 341 -11.41 10.94 5.82
N THR A 342 -10.65 11.72 6.59
CA THR A 342 -10.37 11.42 7.99
C THR A 342 -11.61 11.60 8.86
N THR A 343 -11.96 10.54 9.59
CA THR A 343 -13.08 10.53 10.53
C THR A 343 -12.63 10.40 11.98
N ASP A 344 -11.53 9.66 12.20
CA ASP A 344 -11.12 9.22 13.54
C ASP A 344 -9.60 9.28 13.72
N THR A 345 -9.13 8.98 14.94
CA THR A 345 -7.71 8.91 15.30
C THR A 345 -7.35 7.61 16.03
N TYR A 346 -6.13 7.13 15.81
CA TYR A 346 -5.54 5.97 16.46
C TYR A 346 -4.83 6.35 17.76
N TRP A 347 -5.05 5.54 18.79
CA TRP A 347 -4.42 5.70 20.09
C TRP A 347 -3.82 4.38 20.55
N ARG A 348 -2.51 4.43 20.80
CA ARG A 348 -1.69 3.28 21.19
C ARG A 348 -2.07 2.75 22.59
N PRO A 349 -1.66 1.52 22.97
CA PRO A 349 -2.08 0.91 24.24
C PRO A 349 -1.80 1.78 25.48
N SER A 350 -0.72 2.56 25.47
CA SER A 350 -0.39 3.54 26.51
C SER A 350 -1.38 4.72 26.63
N GLY A 351 -2.33 4.84 25.72
CA GLY A 351 -3.29 5.95 25.66
C GLY A 351 -2.72 7.24 25.05
N LYS A 352 -1.52 7.20 24.47
CA LYS A 352 -0.91 8.32 23.73
C LYS A 352 -1.44 8.39 22.29
N ASN A 353 -1.39 9.57 21.68
CA ASN A 353 -1.78 9.76 20.28
C ASN A 353 -0.56 9.58 19.37
N ILE A 354 -0.72 8.84 18.28
CA ILE A 354 0.31 8.65 17.26
C ILE A 354 0.37 9.87 16.32
N HIS A 355 -0.75 10.58 16.13
CA HIS A 355 -0.87 11.59 15.09
C HIS A 355 -0.05 12.86 15.38
N ARG A 356 0.81 13.22 14.42
CA ARG A 356 1.47 14.51 14.37
C ARG A 356 0.50 15.59 13.88
N LEU A 357 0.02 16.41 14.80
CA LEU A 357 -0.84 17.56 14.48
C LEU A 357 -0.07 18.61 13.66
N ARG A 358 -0.71 19.27 12.69
CA ARG A 358 -0.09 20.36 11.88
C ARG A 358 0.50 21.52 12.70
N ARG A 359 0.06 21.69 13.95
CA ARG A 359 0.59 22.69 14.91
C ARG A 359 1.16 22.03 16.16
N SER A 360 1.71 20.83 16.05
CA SER A 360 2.41 20.19 17.16
C SER A 360 3.59 21.07 17.58
N GLU A 361 3.61 21.48 18.84
CA GLU A 361 4.79 22.11 19.46
C GLU A 361 5.93 21.08 19.48
N GLU A 362 7.19 21.54 19.51
CA GLU A 362 8.38 20.67 19.51
C GLU A 362 8.36 19.60 20.62
N GLN A 363 7.64 19.85 21.72
CA GLN A 363 7.51 18.95 22.87
C GLN A 363 6.33 17.96 22.77
N THR A 364 5.55 17.99 21.69
CA THR A 364 4.43 17.06 21.51
C THR A 364 4.99 15.69 21.14
N GLU A 365 4.71 14.67 21.95
CA GLU A 365 5.00 13.29 21.58
C GLU A 365 4.04 12.82 20.48
N TRP A 366 4.59 12.24 19.41
CA TRP A 366 3.85 11.68 18.28
C TRP A 366 4.69 10.56 17.63
N GLY A 367 4.04 9.75 16.81
CA GLY A 367 4.65 8.59 16.18
C GLY A 367 5.10 7.53 17.18
N VAL A 368 6.06 6.73 16.74
CA VAL A 368 6.79 5.74 17.51
C VAL A 368 8.26 6.14 17.48
N GLN A 369 8.81 6.35 18.66
CA GLN A 369 10.19 6.79 18.86
C GLN A 369 10.98 5.60 19.44
N PRO A 370 12.08 5.16 18.80
CA PRO A 370 13.05 4.27 19.42
C PRO A 370 13.56 4.83 20.76
N LEU A 371 13.91 3.95 21.70
CA LEU A 371 14.58 4.41 22.93
C LEU A 371 15.96 5.00 22.59
N PRO A 372 16.52 5.89 23.44
CA PRO A 372 17.78 6.57 23.13
C PRO A 372 18.95 5.64 22.75
N ASP A 373 19.01 4.44 23.33
CA ASP A 373 20.07 3.45 23.03
C ASP A 373 19.84 2.68 21.71
N ASP A 374 18.63 2.77 21.15
CA ASP A 374 18.17 2.03 19.96
C ASP A 374 17.82 2.98 18.79
N GLU A 375 17.95 4.29 19.01
CA GLU A 375 17.88 5.30 17.96
C GLU A 375 19.18 5.32 17.16
N VAL A 376 19.04 5.06 15.86
CA VAL A 376 20.16 5.00 14.91
C VAL A 376 19.81 5.88 13.72
N GLU A 377 20.27 7.13 13.82
CA GLU A 377 20.20 8.09 12.72
C GLU A 377 21.19 7.74 11.61
N ILE A 378 20.70 7.79 10.38
CA ILE A 378 21.46 7.58 9.16
C ILE A 378 21.25 8.79 8.23
N ASP A 379 22.30 9.21 7.55
CA ASP A 379 22.26 10.35 6.64
C ASP A 379 21.69 9.97 5.26
N THR A 380 21.47 10.96 4.40
CA THR A 380 20.89 10.76 3.06
C THR A 380 21.76 9.87 2.16
N ASP A 381 23.09 9.93 2.28
CA ASP A 381 23.99 9.06 1.51
C ASP A 381 23.88 7.62 2.01
N GLU A 382 23.86 7.40 3.32
CA GLU A 382 23.68 6.09 3.94
C GLU A 382 22.32 5.47 3.58
N LYS A 383 21.22 6.24 3.63
CA LYS A 383 19.88 5.82 3.15
C LYS A 383 19.92 5.40 1.68
N ARG A 384 20.59 6.18 0.83
CA ARG A 384 20.75 5.86 -0.58
C ARG A 384 21.54 4.58 -0.77
N GLN A 385 22.66 4.41 -0.06
CA GLN A 385 23.46 3.20 -0.13
C GLN A 385 22.65 1.99 0.35
N GLN A 386 21.91 2.12 1.44
CA GLN A 386 21.00 1.09 1.94
C GLN A 386 20.00 0.66 0.88
N LEU A 387 19.27 1.61 0.27
CA LEU A 387 18.30 1.32 -0.78
C LEU A 387 18.94 0.58 -1.97
N LEU A 388 20.10 1.04 -2.43
CA LEU A 388 20.78 0.45 -3.58
C LEU A 388 21.30 -0.96 -3.29
N HIS A 389 21.87 -1.21 -2.10
CA HIS A 389 22.31 -2.55 -1.69
C HIS A 389 21.13 -3.50 -1.43
N ARG A 390 19.99 -2.99 -0.95
CA ARG A 390 18.76 -3.78 -0.83
C ARG A 390 18.25 -4.24 -2.19
N ARG A 391 18.18 -3.33 -3.17
CA ARG A 391 17.73 -3.67 -4.54
C ARG A 391 18.53 -4.79 -5.18
N ILE A 392 19.82 -4.92 -4.90
CA ILE A 392 20.63 -6.04 -5.42
C ILE A 392 20.10 -7.39 -4.88
N ARG A 393 19.74 -7.47 -3.60
CA ARG A 393 19.27 -8.71 -2.95
C ARG A 393 17.83 -9.06 -3.32
N ASP A 394 17.05 -8.06 -3.72
CA ASP A 394 15.66 -8.24 -4.15
C ASP A 394 15.55 -8.87 -5.55
N ILE A 395 16.66 -8.93 -6.30
CA ILE A 395 16.75 -9.56 -7.62
C ILE A 395 17.17 -11.02 -7.46
N VAL A 396 16.57 -11.91 -8.25
CA VAL A 396 17.02 -13.32 -8.36
C VAL A 396 18.41 -13.34 -9.01
N GLU A 397 19.42 -13.86 -8.31
CA GLU A 397 20.70 -14.20 -8.94
C GLU A 397 20.45 -15.33 -9.97
N LEU A 398 20.37 -14.96 -11.26
CA LEU A 398 20.20 -15.92 -12.33
C LEU A 398 21.55 -16.63 -12.58
N GLU A 399 21.66 -17.89 -12.15
CA GLU A 399 22.70 -18.78 -12.72
C GLU A 399 22.48 -18.92 -14.25
N PRO A 400 23.55 -19.20 -15.04
CA PRO A 400 23.46 -19.37 -16.47
C PRO A 400 22.34 -20.35 -16.87
N LEU A 401 21.53 -19.94 -17.84
CA LEU A 401 20.20 -20.45 -18.21
C LEU A 401 20.09 -21.92 -18.69
N ASP A 402 21.09 -22.78 -18.46
CA ASP A 402 21.14 -24.12 -19.07
C ASP A 402 20.52 -25.26 -18.24
N ASN A 403 20.14 -25.07 -16.96
CA ASN A 403 19.66 -26.15 -16.09
C ASN A 403 18.42 -25.78 -15.26
N ARG A 404 17.25 -25.65 -15.88
CA ARG A 404 15.99 -25.33 -15.16
C ARG A 404 14.86 -26.38 -15.31
N ASP A 405 15.16 -27.58 -15.77
CA ASP A 405 14.13 -28.63 -15.88
C ASP A 405 13.76 -29.30 -14.53
N ASP A 406 14.44 -28.99 -13.41
CA ASP A 406 14.28 -29.68 -12.12
C ASP A 406 13.95 -28.75 -10.91
N MET A 407 13.51 -27.51 -11.12
CA MET A 407 13.13 -26.65 -9.98
C MET A 407 11.69 -26.97 -9.51
N PRO A 408 11.47 -27.28 -8.22
CA PRO A 408 10.12 -27.50 -7.69
C PRO A 408 9.30 -26.22 -7.79
N GLU A 409 8.02 -26.32 -8.16
CA GLU A 409 7.11 -25.17 -8.13
C GLU A 409 6.96 -24.66 -6.69
N PRO A 410 7.08 -23.33 -6.46
CA PRO A 410 6.82 -22.77 -5.13
C PRO A 410 5.38 -23.02 -4.71
N ASP A 411 5.20 -23.52 -3.48
CA ASP A 411 3.91 -23.85 -2.90
C ASP A 411 3.23 -22.61 -2.31
N PHE A 412 2.25 -22.08 -3.03
CA PHE A 412 1.38 -21.00 -2.57
C PHE A 412 0.01 -21.52 -2.08
N SER A 413 -0.10 -22.79 -1.70
CA SER A 413 -1.37 -23.39 -1.27
C SER A 413 -2.01 -22.69 -0.07
N PHE A 414 -1.21 -22.01 0.76
CA PHE A 414 -1.71 -21.14 1.83
C PHE A 414 -2.53 -19.95 1.32
N LEU A 415 -2.29 -19.46 0.09
CA LEU A 415 -3.11 -18.43 -0.57
C LEU A 415 -4.35 -19.00 -1.28
N ALA A 416 -4.40 -20.31 -1.52
CA ALA A 416 -5.43 -20.94 -2.36
C ALA A 416 -6.72 -21.27 -1.60
N ASN A 417 -6.72 -21.24 -0.26
CA ASN A 417 -7.88 -21.54 0.57
C ASN A 417 -8.05 -20.52 1.70
N PRO A 418 -8.55 -19.30 1.40
CA PRO A 418 -8.97 -18.40 2.46
C PRO A 418 -10.16 -19.04 3.22
N PRO A 419 -10.23 -18.90 4.57
CA PRO A 419 -11.43 -19.27 5.30
C PRO A 419 -12.63 -18.50 4.73
N PRO A 420 -13.84 -19.08 4.74
CA PRO A 420 -15.03 -18.35 4.30
C PRO A 420 -15.14 -17.05 5.09
N PRO A 421 -15.51 -15.93 4.44
CA PRO A 421 -15.73 -14.67 5.15
C PRO A 421 -16.69 -14.93 6.31
N ASP A 422 -16.28 -14.51 7.51
CA ASP A 422 -17.08 -14.65 8.73
C ASP A 422 -18.45 -13.97 8.51
N GLU A 423 -19.49 -14.78 8.31
CA GLU A 423 -20.87 -14.34 8.10
C GLU A 423 -21.47 -13.60 9.32
N SER A 424 -20.71 -13.37 10.40
CA SER A 424 -21.17 -12.62 11.56
C SER A 424 -20.96 -11.09 11.50
N ARG A 425 -20.43 -10.53 10.40
CA ARG A 425 -20.21 -9.08 10.27
C ARG A 425 -20.86 -8.49 9.02
N ASN A 426 -22.15 -8.22 9.12
CA ASN A 426 -22.95 -7.52 8.11
C ASN A 426 -22.37 -6.12 7.76
N ALA A 427 -21.91 -5.97 6.52
CA ALA A 427 -22.01 -4.71 5.78
C ALA A 427 -22.75 -5.03 4.47
N THR A 428 -23.92 -4.44 4.30
CA THR A 428 -24.86 -4.67 3.19
C THR A 428 -24.33 -4.08 1.88
N ASP A 429 -24.09 -4.91 0.87
CA ASP A 429 -23.86 -4.51 -0.52
C ASP A 429 -24.89 -5.23 -1.41
N GLU A 430 -25.77 -4.46 -2.07
CA GLU A 430 -26.63 -4.94 -3.15
C GLU A 430 -26.30 -4.17 -4.45
N HIS A 431 -25.93 -4.90 -5.51
CA HIS A 431 -25.76 -4.42 -6.89
C HIS A 431 -27.09 -4.47 -7.67
N PRO A 432 -27.25 -3.62 -8.72
CA PRO A 432 -27.55 -4.24 -10.03
C PRO A 432 -26.96 -3.55 -11.29
N GLU A 433 -26.43 -4.41 -12.18
CA GLU A 433 -26.52 -4.55 -13.66
C GLU A 433 -26.58 -3.37 -14.67
N SER A 434 -25.51 -3.32 -15.50
CA SER A 434 -25.36 -3.26 -17.00
C SER A 434 -26.11 -2.28 -17.94
N LEU A 435 -25.33 -1.75 -18.93
CA LEU A 435 -25.56 -1.60 -20.41
C LEU A 435 -24.89 -0.29 -20.96
N PRO A 436 -24.71 -0.05 -22.29
CA PRO A 436 -23.64 -0.55 -23.16
C PRO A 436 -22.87 0.53 -24.01
N ASP A 437 -21.73 0.10 -24.57
CA ASP A 437 -20.79 0.56 -25.64
C ASP A 437 -20.96 1.87 -26.46
N GLU A 438 -19.84 2.65 -26.50
CA GLU A 438 -19.03 3.20 -27.64
C GLU A 438 -19.69 3.72 -28.96
N PRO A 439 -19.08 4.65 -29.77
CA PRO A 439 -17.63 4.74 -30.06
C PRO A 439 -16.97 6.12 -30.32
N THR A 440 -15.65 6.11 -30.11
CA THR A 440 -14.51 6.73 -30.81
C THR A 440 -14.73 7.84 -31.87
N THR A 441 -13.96 8.93 -31.79
CA THR A 441 -12.82 9.24 -32.71
C THR A 441 -12.09 10.52 -32.30
N SER A 442 -10.78 10.38 -32.02
CA SER A 442 -9.72 11.41 -32.05
C SER A 442 -9.30 11.71 -33.51
N PRO A 443 -8.22 12.47 -33.81
CA PRO A 443 -7.43 13.42 -33.01
C PRO A 443 -7.18 14.77 -33.75
N ASP A 444 -6.68 15.79 -33.06
CA ASP A 444 -5.33 16.31 -33.35
C ASP A 444 -4.92 17.46 -32.42
N GLN A 445 -3.65 17.38 -32.04
CA GLN A 445 -2.88 18.11 -31.04
C GLN A 445 -2.68 19.59 -31.37
N VAL A 446 -2.56 20.45 -30.35
CA VAL A 446 -1.39 21.33 -30.16
C VAL A 446 -1.21 21.61 -28.65
N GLU A 447 0.04 21.47 -28.21
CA GLU A 447 0.60 21.68 -26.88
C GLU A 447 0.49 23.13 -26.38
N SER A 448 0.31 23.32 -25.06
CA SER A 448 0.95 24.44 -24.36
C SER A 448 1.16 24.17 -22.88
N GLU A 449 2.43 24.27 -22.51
CA GLU A 449 3.03 24.17 -21.19
C GLU A 449 2.46 25.20 -20.20
N SER A 450 2.31 24.81 -18.92
CA SER A 450 2.49 25.76 -17.82
C SER A 450 3.12 25.07 -16.61
N GLU A 451 4.33 25.55 -16.31
CA GLU A 451 5.14 25.19 -15.15
C GLU A 451 4.41 25.55 -13.84
N PHE A 452 4.32 24.58 -12.94
CA PHE A 452 4.16 24.83 -11.50
C PHE A 452 5.14 23.93 -10.76
N THR A 453 6.30 24.51 -10.43
CA THR A 453 7.33 23.84 -9.61
C THR A 453 7.18 24.31 -8.16
N ASP A 454 6.78 23.41 -7.28
CA ASP A 454 7.18 23.44 -5.88
C ASP A 454 7.54 21.99 -5.49
N GLU A 455 8.84 21.69 -5.59
CA GLU A 455 9.45 20.47 -5.07
C GLU A 455 9.47 20.50 -3.53
N PRO A 456 9.34 19.34 -2.86
CA PRO A 456 9.65 19.26 -1.43
C PRO A 456 11.13 19.58 -1.21
N ALA A 457 11.41 20.39 -0.17
CA ALA A 457 12.75 20.86 0.17
C ALA A 457 13.77 19.72 0.19
N ASN A 458 14.69 19.76 -0.78
CA ASN A 458 15.86 18.92 -0.84
C ASN A 458 16.86 19.42 0.21
N ASP A 459 16.92 18.76 1.37
CA ASP A 459 17.80 19.12 2.49
C ASP A 459 19.27 18.72 2.24
N THR A 460 19.72 18.74 0.98
CA THR A 460 21.13 18.58 0.63
C THR A 460 21.84 19.92 0.74
N LYS A 461 22.76 20.04 1.72
CA LYS A 461 23.70 21.15 1.81
C LYS A 461 24.50 21.27 0.50
N PRO A 462 24.73 22.49 -0.03
CA PRO A 462 25.55 22.66 -1.23
C PRO A 462 26.99 22.20 -0.95
N GLY A 463 27.38 21.04 -1.49
CA GLY A 463 28.76 20.51 -1.39
C GLY A 463 28.90 19.00 -1.13
N GLU A 464 27.83 18.27 -0.84
CA GLU A 464 27.89 16.81 -0.69
C GLU A 464 27.97 16.13 -2.06
N THR A 465 29.19 15.77 -2.48
CA THR A 465 29.37 14.85 -3.59
C THR A 465 28.89 13.47 -3.16
N THR A 466 27.73 13.01 -3.66
CA THR A 466 27.23 11.65 -3.43
C THR A 466 28.28 10.63 -3.86
N ARG A 467 28.64 9.68 -2.98
CA ARG A 467 29.66 8.69 -3.33
C ARG A 467 29.15 7.84 -4.51
N PRO A 468 30.01 7.50 -5.49
CA PRO A 468 29.64 6.55 -6.53
C PRO A 468 29.18 5.23 -5.90
N PHE A 469 28.07 4.68 -6.38
CA PHE A 469 27.62 3.35 -5.96
C PHE A 469 28.55 2.29 -6.53
N ASP A 470 29.14 1.49 -5.65
CA ASP A 470 29.90 0.29 -6.01
C ASP A 470 29.13 -0.93 -5.49
N PRO A 471 28.52 -1.75 -6.37
CA PRO A 471 27.74 -2.92 -5.95
C PRO A 471 28.59 -4.02 -5.29
N HIS A 472 29.91 -3.94 -5.39
CA HIS A 472 30.85 -4.88 -4.77
C HIS A 472 31.48 -4.34 -3.48
N ALA A 473 31.23 -3.07 -3.13
CA ALA A 473 31.72 -2.51 -1.88
C ALA A 473 30.96 -3.12 -0.69
N PRO A 474 31.66 -3.45 0.41
CA PRO A 474 30.99 -3.90 1.62
C PRO A 474 30.16 -2.74 2.20
N PHE A 475 28.85 -2.94 2.29
CA PHE A 475 27.93 -2.04 2.98
C PHE A 475 27.34 -2.70 4.22
N VAL A 476 27.34 -1.95 5.32
CA VAL A 476 26.77 -2.38 6.60
C VAL A 476 25.59 -1.48 6.91
N ASP A 477 24.40 -2.07 6.95
CA ASP A 477 23.20 -1.40 7.45
C ASP A 477 23.30 -1.28 8.97
N ARG A 478 23.58 -0.07 9.48
CA ARG A 478 23.77 0.18 10.93
C ARG A 478 22.52 -0.08 11.75
N GLN A 479 21.35 0.21 11.21
CA GLN A 479 20.08 -0.03 11.91
C GLN A 479 19.82 -1.54 12.04
N LEU A 480 20.03 -2.30 10.96
CA LEU A 480 19.94 -3.75 10.99
C LEU A 480 21.00 -4.38 11.90
N GLN A 481 22.23 -3.87 11.88
CA GLN A 481 23.29 -4.31 12.79
C GLN A 481 22.89 -4.09 14.26
N ARG A 482 22.31 -2.93 14.58
CA ARG A 482 21.79 -2.65 15.93
C ARG A 482 20.67 -3.62 16.32
N ALA A 483 19.76 -3.95 15.40
CA ALA A 483 18.71 -4.94 15.66
C ALA A 483 19.29 -6.33 16.02
N ILE A 484 20.34 -6.77 15.33
CA ILE A 484 21.04 -8.03 15.63
C ILE A 484 21.66 -7.97 17.04
N GLU A 485 22.34 -6.88 17.39
CA GLU A 485 22.94 -6.67 18.72
C GLU A 485 21.88 -6.72 19.84
N VAL A 486 20.71 -6.14 19.61
CA VAL A 486 19.59 -6.19 20.56
C VAL A 486 19.13 -7.64 20.78
N ILE A 487 18.97 -8.43 19.72
CA ILE A 487 18.62 -9.85 19.83
C ILE A 487 19.70 -10.62 20.60
N ASP A 488 20.99 -10.39 20.28
CA ASP A 488 22.12 -11.04 20.95
C ASP A 488 22.15 -10.73 22.46
N SER A 489 21.83 -9.50 22.84
CA SER A 489 21.81 -9.07 24.25
C SER A 489 20.71 -9.70 25.09
N ARG A 490 19.62 -10.16 24.44
CA ARG A 490 18.44 -10.76 25.10
C ARG A 490 18.51 -12.28 25.22
N GLN A 491 19.56 -12.90 24.70
CA GLN A 491 19.80 -14.34 24.88
C GLN A 491 19.99 -14.65 26.37
N PRO A 492 19.29 -15.65 26.95
CA PRO A 492 19.68 -16.17 28.25
C PRO A 492 21.13 -16.65 28.16
N ASN A 493 21.95 -16.29 29.14
CA ASN A 493 23.37 -16.67 29.24
C ASN A 493 23.56 -18.20 29.23
N VAL A 494 23.50 -18.84 28.07
CA VAL A 494 23.73 -20.29 27.91
C VAL A 494 25.23 -20.57 27.64
N GLN A 495 26.02 -19.56 27.25
CA GLN A 495 27.44 -19.74 26.89
C GLN A 495 28.48 -19.29 27.94
N ARG A 496 28.10 -18.81 29.14
CA ARG A 496 29.08 -18.55 30.23
C ARG A 496 29.36 -19.74 31.16
N ARG A 497 28.93 -20.97 30.79
CA ARG A 497 29.23 -22.21 31.54
C ARG A 497 30.17 -23.18 30.83
N ALA A 498 30.77 -22.77 29.72
CA ALA A 498 31.84 -23.51 29.06
C ALA A 498 33.04 -22.59 28.77
N ALA A 499 33.68 -22.13 29.84
CA ALA A 499 35.05 -21.59 29.83
C ALA A 499 35.72 -21.95 31.16
#